data_AF-A0A8E0IK80-F1
#
_entry.id   AF-A0A8E0IK80-F1
#
_cell.length_a   1.000
_cell.length_b   1.000
_cell.length_c   1.000
_cell.angle_alpha   90.00
_cell.angle_beta   90.00
_cell.angle_gamma   90.00
#
_symmetry.space_group_name_H-M   'P 1'
#
loop_
_entity.id
_entity.type
_entity.pdbx_description
1 polymer ?
#
loop_
_entity_poly.entity_id
_entity_poly.type
_entity_poly.pdbx_seq_one_letter_code
_entity_poly.pdbx_strand_id
1 'polypeptide(L)'
;MAEQKAKHAANAAKKAEKSADTKETSLKEDILQESIADLNEQLSNSKHDGEQLKQERDDFEDKYLRAAAEIQNMNARFEKEQQKLLKYDGQKLAKAILPVVDNLERALATEAKDDSAVSLKKGVQMVYDHLERALKENGITAIDGAGDKFDPNTQQAVQTVAADDQHPADTVAQVLQKGYYLKDRVLRPAMVVVAK
;
A
#
# COMPACT_ATOMS: atom_id res chain seq x y z
N MET A 1 8.79 -112.51 -13.21
CA MET A 1 7.67 -111.58 -13.41
C MET A 1 7.57 -110.45 -12.36
N ALA A 2 8.31 -110.48 -11.23
CA ALA A 2 8.25 -109.41 -10.23
C ALA A 2 9.14 -108.18 -10.54
N GLU A 3 10.25 -108.36 -11.26
CA GLU A 3 11.25 -107.30 -11.50
C GLU A 3 10.86 -106.24 -12.54
N GLN A 4 10.01 -106.57 -13.51
CA GLN A 4 9.55 -105.62 -14.54
C GLN A 4 8.43 -104.70 -14.02
N LYS A 5 7.60 -105.15 -13.06
CA LYS A 5 6.57 -104.31 -12.43
C LYS A 5 7.18 -103.23 -11.52
N ALA A 6 8.30 -103.50 -10.85
CA ALA A 6 8.98 -102.53 -9.99
C ALA A 6 9.66 -101.39 -10.78
N LYS A 7 10.26 -101.69 -11.94
CA LYS A 7 10.93 -100.68 -12.79
C LYS A 7 9.95 -99.73 -13.50
N HIS A 8 8.74 -100.18 -13.84
CA HIS A 8 7.70 -99.31 -14.42
C HIS A 8 7.01 -98.42 -13.38
N ALA A 9 6.85 -98.88 -12.13
CA ALA A 9 6.30 -98.06 -11.05
C ALA A 9 7.25 -96.91 -10.65
N ALA A 10 8.57 -97.17 -10.61
CA ALA A 10 9.57 -96.15 -10.26
C ALA A 10 9.72 -95.05 -11.33
N ASN A 11 9.50 -95.36 -12.61
CA ASN A 11 9.58 -94.38 -13.70
C ASN A 11 8.29 -93.55 -13.84
N ALA A 12 7.14 -94.10 -13.47
CA ALA A 12 5.88 -93.34 -13.39
C ALA A 12 5.88 -92.35 -12.21
N ALA A 13 6.43 -92.75 -11.05
CA ALA A 13 6.60 -91.87 -9.90
C ALA A 13 7.54 -90.68 -10.16
N LYS A 14 8.70 -90.92 -10.80
CA LYS A 14 9.65 -89.84 -11.17
C LYS A 14 9.12 -88.85 -12.20
N LYS A 15 8.22 -89.29 -13.09
CA LYS A 15 7.60 -88.42 -14.11
C LYS A 15 6.43 -87.61 -13.53
N ALA A 16 5.71 -88.17 -12.55
CA ALA A 16 4.70 -87.47 -11.77
C ALA A 16 5.32 -86.42 -10.82
N GLU A 17 6.43 -86.74 -10.13
CA GLU A 17 7.17 -85.80 -9.28
C GLU A 17 7.72 -84.61 -10.08
N LYS A 18 8.34 -84.83 -11.24
CA LYS A 18 8.81 -83.72 -12.12
C LYS A 18 7.67 -82.86 -12.66
N SER A 19 6.52 -83.44 -12.98
CA SER A 19 5.34 -82.68 -13.47
C SER A 19 4.59 -81.93 -12.36
N ALA A 20 4.68 -82.41 -11.11
CA ALA A 20 4.13 -81.75 -9.93
C ALA A 20 5.04 -80.59 -9.49
N ASP A 21 6.37 -80.78 -9.51
CA ASP A 21 7.37 -79.77 -9.17
C ASP A 21 7.38 -78.60 -10.17
N THR A 22 7.17 -78.87 -11.47
CA THR A 22 7.04 -77.83 -12.52
C THR A 22 5.70 -77.06 -12.45
N LYS A 23 4.63 -77.69 -11.93
CA LYS A 23 3.33 -77.02 -11.70
C LYS A 23 3.31 -76.22 -10.41
N GLU A 24 3.95 -76.71 -9.35
CA GLU A 24 4.12 -75.95 -8.09
C GLU A 24 5.05 -74.75 -8.27
N THR A 25 6.07 -74.83 -9.13
CA THR A 25 6.89 -73.66 -9.48
C THR A 25 6.13 -72.65 -10.33
N SER A 26 5.34 -73.06 -11.34
CA SER A 26 4.53 -72.11 -12.12
C SER A 26 3.41 -71.46 -11.30
N LEU A 27 2.75 -72.20 -10.41
CA LEU A 27 1.74 -71.66 -9.49
C LEU A 27 2.35 -70.67 -8.48
N LYS A 28 3.59 -70.91 -8.01
CA LYS A 28 4.31 -69.96 -7.16
C LYS A 28 4.74 -68.70 -7.91
N GLU A 29 5.15 -68.83 -9.17
CA GLU A 29 5.50 -67.69 -10.03
C GLU A 29 4.29 -66.82 -10.36
N ASP A 30 3.12 -67.42 -10.64
CA ASP A 30 1.86 -66.70 -10.88
C ASP A 30 1.39 -65.94 -9.62
N ILE A 31 1.45 -66.57 -8.44
CA ILE A 31 1.11 -65.93 -7.15
C ILE A 31 2.08 -64.79 -6.81
N LEU A 32 3.37 -64.96 -7.11
CA LEU A 32 4.37 -63.90 -6.93
C LEU A 32 4.14 -62.74 -7.90
N GLN A 33 3.78 -63.00 -9.16
CA GLN A 33 3.45 -61.96 -10.13
C GLN A 33 2.20 -61.17 -9.76
N GLU A 34 1.15 -61.85 -9.28
CA GLU A 34 -0.08 -61.20 -8.83
C GLU A 34 0.17 -60.33 -7.59
N SER A 35 0.98 -60.80 -6.64
CA SER A 35 1.37 -60.02 -5.46
C SER A 35 2.27 -58.82 -5.80
N ILE A 36 3.16 -58.94 -6.79
CA ILE A 36 3.98 -57.82 -7.30
C ILE A 36 3.12 -56.79 -8.04
N ALA A 37 2.09 -57.23 -8.77
CA ALA A 37 1.14 -56.34 -9.43
C ALA A 37 0.34 -55.52 -8.41
N ASP A 38 -0.20 -56.16 -7.38
CA ASP A 38 -0.95 -55.52 -6.29
C ASP A 38 -0.09 -54.52 -5.50
N LEU A 39 1.16 -54.90 -5.19
CA LEU A 39 2.14 -54.02 -4.55
C LEU A 39 2.48 -52.81 -5.43
N ASN A 40 2.63 -53.00 -6.75
CA ASN A 40 2.88 -51.88 -7.67
C ASN A 40 1.67 -50.95 -7.79
N GLU A 41 0.46 -51.48 -7.77
CA GLU A 41 -0.78 -50.69 -7.81
C GLU A 41 -0.93 -49.85 -6.53
N GLN A 42 -0.70 -50.45 -5.35
CA GLN A 42 -0.67 -49.73 -4.08
C GLN A 42 0.44 -48.66 -4.02
N LEU A 43 1.62 -48.97 -4.58
CA LEU A 43 2.73 -48.02 -4.66
C LEU A 43 2.42 -46.87 -5.62
N SER A 44 1.71 -47.12 -6.72
CA SER A 44 1.25 -46.06 -7.64
C SER A 44 0.17 -45.17 -7.02
N ASN A 45 -0.79 -45.74 -6.30
CA ASN A 45 -1.81 -44.98 -5.59
C ASN A 45 -1.21 -44.12 -4.47
N SER A 46 -0.31 -44.68 -3.65
CA SER A 46 0.39 -43.92 -2.61
C SER A 46 1.26 -42.79 -3.17
N LYS A 47 1.89 -43.00 -4.34
CA LYS A 47 2.64 -41.95 -5.04
C LYS A 47 1.72 -40.86 -5.56
N HIS A 48 0.57 -41.22 -6.12
CA HIS A 48 -0.43 -40.27 -6.61
C HIS A 48 -1.01 -39.43 -5.48
N ASP A 49 -1.40 -40.04 -4.37
CA ASP A 49 -1.87 -39.34 -3.16
C ASP A 49 -0.78 -38.42 -2.59
N GLY A 50 0.46 -38.88 -2.57
CA GLY A 50 1.61 -38.09 -2.15
C GLY A 50 1.90 -36.89 -3.07
N GLU A 51 1.65 -37.00 -4.38
CA GLU A 51 1.76 -35.90 -5.34
C GLU A 51 0.59 -34.91 -5.18
N GLN A 52 -0.64 -35.38 -4.99
CA GLN A 52 -1.81 -34.53 -4.73
C GLN A 52 -1.63 -33.72 -3.44
N LEU A 53 -1.23 -34.37 -2.34
CA LEU A 53 -0.95 -33.71 -1.06
C LEU A 53 0.17 -32.67 -1.18
N LYS A 54 1.20 -32.94 -2.00
CA LYS A 54 2.27 -31.97 -2.26
C LYS A 54 1.75 -30.76 -3.02
N GLN A 55 0.92 -30.96 -4.04
CA GLN A 55 0.30 -29.90 -4.83
C GLN A 55 -0.64 -29.05 -3.96
N GLU A 56 -1.50 -29.67 -3.16
CA GLU A 56 -2.37 -28.94 -2.24
C GLU A 56 -1.57 -28.09 -1.25
N ARG A 57 -0.48 -28.66 -0.70
CA ARG A 57 0.41 -27.93 0.21
C ARG A 57 1.12 -26.77 -0.49
N ASP A 58 1.58 -26.93 -1.72
CA ASP A 58 2.17 -25.84 -2.51
C ASP A 58 1.11 -24.75 -2.80
N ASP A 59 -0.12 -25.13 -3.19
CA ASP A 59 -1.22 -24.20 -3.43
C ASP A 59 -1.62 -23.41 -2.17
N PHE A 60 -1.63 -24.06 -1.01
CA PHE A 60 -1.90 -23.41 0.27
C PHE A 60 -0.77 -22.50 0.70
N GLU A 61 0.49 -22.90 0.47
CA GLU A 61 1.67 -22.09 0.76
C GLU A 61 1.67 -20.82 -0.11
N ASP A 62 1.35 -20.94 -1.40
CA ASP A 62 1.20 -19.81 -2.32
C ASP A 62 0.07 -18.87 -1.89
N LYS A 63 -1.10 -19.40 -1.52
CA LYS A 63 -2.21 -18.60 -1.00
C LYS A 63 -1.83 -17.89 0.30
N TYR A 64 -1.14 -18.58 1.20
CA TYR A 64 -0.69 -18.03 2.47
C TYR A 64 0.34 -16.90 2.25
N LEU A 65 1.35 -17.11 1.42
CA LEU A 65 2.36 -16.10 1.08
C LEU A 65 1.72 -14.87 0.44
N ARG A 66 0.76 -15.07 -0.46
CA ARG A 66 0.04 -13.97 -1.12
C ARG A 66 -0.81 -13.19 -0.11
N ALA A 67 -1.54 -13.88 0.77
CA ALA A 67 -2.32 -13.24 1.84
C ALA A 67 -1.41 -12.48 2.83
N ALA A 68 -0.26 -13.05 3.19
CA ALA A 68 0.72 -12.40 4.06
C ALA A 68 1.28 -11.12 3.41
N ALA A 69 1.58 -11.16 2.11
CA ALA A 69 2.01 -9.99 1.36
C ALA A 69 0.91 -8.91 1.27
N GLU A 70 -0.35 -9.30 1.09
CA GLU A 70 -1.49 -8.37 1.12
C GLU A 70 -1.65 -7.69 2.48
N ILE A 71 -1.54 -8.43 3.58
CA ILE A 71 -1.58 -7.88 4.94
C ILE A 71 -0.43 -6.90 5.17
N GLN A 72 0.79 -7.24 4.74
CA GLN A 72 1.94 -6.35 4.87
C GLN A 72 1.76 -5.05 4.07
N ASN A 73 1.25 -5.15 2.84
CA ASN A 73 0.94 -3.98 2.00
C ASN A 73 -0.17 -3.12 2.62
N MET A 74 -1.21 -3.76 3.18
CA MET A 74 -2.29 -3.07 3.87
C MET A 74 -1.79 -2.32 5.10
N ASN A 75 -0.95 -2.95 5.93
CA ASN A 75 -0.35 -2.31 7.11
C ASN A 75 0.51 -1.10 6.72
N ALA A 76 1.38 -1.27 5.72
CA ALA A 76 2.22 -0.17 5.23
C ALA A 76 1.39 0.99 4.65
N ARG A 77 0.25 0.69 4.02
CA ARG A 77 -0.70 1.70 3.55
C ARG A 77 -1.39 2.40 4.72
N PHE A 78 -1.87 1.64 5.70
CA PHE A 78 -2.56 2.17 6.87
C PHE A 78 -1.67 3.09 7.71
N GLU A 79 -0.40 2.72 7.90
CA GLU A 79 0.59 3.57 8.57
C GLU A 79 0.79 4.90 7.85
N LYS A 80 0.92 4.88 6.51
CA LYS A 80 1.03 6.10 5.70
C LYS A 80 -0.23 6.97 5.80
N GLU A 81 -1.42 6.36 5.81
CA GLU A 81 -2.69 7.09 5.97
C GLU A 81 -2.82 7.70 7.37
N GLN A 82 -2.47 6.97 8.42
CA GLN A 82 -2.44 7.49 9.79
C GLN A 82 -1.44 8.64 9.94
N GLN A 83 -0.23 8.51 9.40
CA GLN A 83 0.76 9.59 9.42
C GLN A 83 0.24 10.83 8.71
N LYS A 84 -0.46 10.68 7.58
CA LYS A 84 -1.08 11.81 6.88
C LYS A 84 -2.20 12.46 7.71
N LEU A 85 -3.06 11.66 8.32
CA LEU A 85 -4.12 12.16 9.20
C LEU A 85 -3.55 12.99 10.35
N LEU A 86 -2.56 12.44 11.08
CA LEU A 86 -1.89 13.15 12.16
C LEU A 86 -1.14 14.40 11.66
N LYS A 87 -0.52 14.33 10.48
CA LYS A 87 0.21 15.48 9.92
C LYS A 87 -0.72 16.65 9.59
N TYR A 88 -1.97 16.40 9.20
CA TYR A 88 -2.92 17.40 8.70
C TYR A 88 -4.21 17.53 9.51
N ASP A 89 -4.31 16.97 10.71
CA ASP A 89 -5.53 16.99 11.54
C ASP A 89 -6.05 18.42 11.80
N GLY A 90 -5.13 19.36 12.06
CA GLY A 90 -5.44 20.78 12.27
C GLY A 90 -5.92 21.54 11.03
N GLN A 91 -5.97 20.94 9.84
CA GLN A 91 -6.31 21.61 8.59
C GLN A 91 -7.69 22.29 8.63
N LYS A 92 -8.71 21.62 9.16
CA LYS A 92 -10.08 22.15 9.19
C LYS A 92 -10.18 23.37 10.11
N LEU A 93 -9.55 23.29 11.29
CA LEU A 93 -9.50 24.39 12.24
C LEU A 93 -8.71 25.57 11.68
N ALA A 94 -7.52 25.31 11.13
CA ALA A 94 -6.69 26.33 10.50
C ALA A 94 -7.48 27.11 9.45
N LYS A 95 -8.17 26.41 8.53
CA LYS A 95 -8.99 27.02 7.48
C LYS A 95 -10.14 27.87 8.04
N ALA A 96 -10.73 27.48 9.16
CA ALA A 96 -11.78 28.25 9.83
C ALA A 96 -11.25 29.51 10.54
N ILE A 97 -9.98 29.50 10.97
CA ILE A 97 -9.33 30.63 11.64
C ILE A 97 -8.79 31.66 10.63
N LEU A 98 -8.40 31.26 9.41
CA LEU A 98 -7.85 32.19 8.41
C LEU A 98 -8.70 33.46 8.16
N PRO A 99 -10.04 33.41 8.05
CA PRO A 99 -10.85 34.61 7.93
C PRO A 99 -10.71 35.59 9.10
N VAL A 100 -10.44 35.08 10.32
CA VAL A 100 -10.19 35.93 11.50
C VAL A 100 -8.86 36.67 11.33
N VAL A 101 -7.81 35.97 10.87
CA VAL A 101 -6.51 36.59 10.56
C VAL A 101 -6.68 37.69 9.52
N ASP A 102 -7.41 37.43 8.43
CA ASP A 102 -7.67 38.41 7.38
C ASP A 102 -8.42 39.65 7.90
N ASN A 103 -9.35 39.45 8.83
CA ASN A 103 -10.09 40.54 9.45
C ASN A 103 -9.19 41.40 10.35
N LEU A 104 -8.26 40.77 11.08
CA LEU A 104 -7.25 41.48 11.87
C LEU A 104 -6.31 42.28 10.97
N GLU A 105 -5.83 41.70 9.87
CA GLU A 105 -5.02 42.43 8.87
C GLU A 105 -5.78 43.62 8.29
N ARG A 106 -7.05 43.45 7.94
CA ARG A 106 -7.90 44.54 7.44
C ARG A 106 -8.13 45.63 8.49
N ALA A 107 -8.30 45.26 9.76
CA ALA A 107 -8.40 46.22 10.86
C ALA A 107 -7.08 47.00 11.03
N LEU A 108 -5.93 46.32 10.93
CA LEU A 108 -4.60 46.94 10.99
C LEU A 108 -4.28 47.83 9.79
N ALA A 109 -4.84 47.54 8.61
CA ALA A 109 -4.71 48.39 7.44
C ALA A 109 -5.50 49.71 7.54
N THR A 110 -6.46 49.80 8.47
CA THR A 110 -7.26 51.03 8.68
C THR A 110 -6.40 52.12 9.34
N GLU A 111 -6.55 53.35 8.88
CA GLU A 111 -5.88 54.52 9.45
C GLU A 111 -6.49 54.89 10.81
N ALA A 112 -5.64 55.08 11.81
CA ALA A 112 -6.05 55.56 13.14
C ALA A 112 -5.91 57.08 13.16
N LYS A 113 -7.02 57.81 13.41
CA LYS A 113 -7.06 59.28 13.36
C LYS A 113 -6.88 59.94 14.74
N ASP A 114 -7.18 59.21 15.81
CA ASP A 114 -7.14 59.70 17.19
C ASP A 114 -6.22 58.83 18.07
N ASP A 115 -5.65 59.38 19.15
CA ASP A 115 -4.73 58.67 20.06
C ASP A 115 -5.34 57.39 20.65
N SER A 116 -6.65 57.39 20.92
CA SER A 116 -7.39 56.21 21.37
C SER A 116 -7.38 55.09 20.31
N ALA A 117 -7.57 55.47 19.03
CA ALA A 117 -7.54 54.52 17.92
C ALA A 117 -6.12 53.98 17.68
N VAL A 118 -5.07 54.80 17.90
CA VAL A 118 -3.67 54.35 17.81
C VAL A 118 -3.37 53.31 18.90
N SER A 119 -3.81 53.56 20.14
CA SER A 119 -3.66 52.60 21.24
C SER A 119 -4.39 51.28 20.96
N LEU A 120 -5.62 51.34 20.44
CA LEU A 120 -6.39 50.16 20.05
C LEU A 120 -5.68 49.39 18.93
N LYS A 121 -5.19 50.07 17.89
CA LYS A 121 -4.45 49.46 16.78
C LYS A 121 -3.20 48.72 17.28
N LYS A 122 -2.50 49.27 18.27
CA LYS A 122 -1.37 48.60 18.92
C LYS A 122 -1.79 47.32 19.65
N GLY A 123 -2.91 47.35 20.36
CA GLY A 123 -3.47 46.15 21.01
C GLY A 123 -3.85 45.06 20.00
N VAL A 124 -4.49 45.44 18.90
CA VAL A 124 -4.83 44.52 17.79
C VAL A 124 -3.56 43.94 17.15
N GLN A 125 -2.52 44.76 16.97
CA GLN A 125 -1.23 44.30 16.43
C GLN A 125 -0.62 43.22 17.30
N MET A 126 -0.61 43.40 18.63
CA MET A 126 -0.09 42.39 19.56
C MET A 126 -0.82 41.05 19.46
N VAL A 127 -2.16 41.10 19.32
CA VAL A 127 -2.97 39.88 19.13
C VAL A 127 -2.66 39.21 17.79
N TYR A 128 -2.53 40.00 16.72
CA TYR A 128 -2.14 39.49 15.41
C TYR A 128 -0.77 38.81 15.43
N ASP A 129 0.24 39.45 16.03
CA ASP A 129 1.60 38.90 16.13
C ASP A 129 1.61 37.59 16.95
N HIS A 130 0.85 37.53 18.04
CA HIS A 130 0.71 36.30 18.83
C HIS A 130 0.02 35.19 18.04
N LEU A 131 -1.03 35.51 17.29
CA LEU A 131 -1.73 34.56 16.45
C LEU A 131 -0.83 34.04 15.32
N GLU A 132 -0.08 34.93 14.67
CA GLU A 132 0.87 34.57 13.61
C GLU A 132 1.97 33.63 14.14
N ARG A 133 2.51 33.90 15.34
CA ARG A 133 3.47 33.00 16.00
C ARG A 133 2.87 31.63 16.28
N ALA A 134 1.66 31.59 16.85
CA ALA A 134 0.97 30.34 17.13
C ALA A 134 0.70 29.52 15.85
N LEU A 135 0.34 30.18 14.75
CA LEU A 135 0.19 29.54 13.44
C LEU A 135 1.52 28.96 12.94
N LYS A 136 2.61 29.73 13.01
CA LYS A 136 3.96 29.28 12.60
C LYS A 136 4.44 28.08 13.40
N GLU A 137 4.23 28.07 14.72
CA GLU A 137 4.57 26.93 15.60
C GLU A 137 3.81 25.65 15.22
N ASN A 138 2.58 25.78 14.71
CA ASN A 138 1.79 24.66 14.21
C ASN A 138 2.10 24.29 12.74
N GLY A 139 3.14 24.89 12.17
CA GLY A 139 3.57 24.63 10.80
C GLY A 139 2.69 25.31 9.74
N ILE A 140 1.95 26.35 10.11
CA ILE A 140 1.16 27.16 9.17
C ILE A 140 1.99 28.39 8.80
N THR A 141 2.33 28.51 7.51
CA THR A 141 3.15 29.62 7.00
C THR A 141 2.40 30.39 5.93
N ALA A 142 2.57 31.71 5.91
CA ALA A 142 1.96 32.56 4.90
C ALA A 142 2.65 32.37 3.54
N ILE A 143 1.85 32.39 2.48
CA ILE A 143 2.30 32.49 1.10
C ILE A 143 2.32 33.98 0.79
N ASP A 144 3.49 34.60 1.01
CA ASP A 144 3.75 35.92 0.48
C ASP A 144 4.31 35.76 -0.94
N GLY A 145 4.00 36.71 -1.81
CA GLY A 145 4.34 36.59 -3.22
C GLY A 145 4.22 37.87 -4.00
N ALA A 146 4.15 39.03 -3.33
CA ALA A 146 4.19 40.31 -4.01
C ALA A 146 5.56 40.49 -4.69
N GLY A 147 5.56 40.72 -6.01
CA GLY A 147 6.77 40.86 -6.82
C GLY A 147 7.38 39.54 -7.33
N ASP A 148 6.91 38.38 -6.84
CA ASP A 148 7.37 37.08 -7.32
C ASP A 148 6.67 36.67 -8.62
N LYS A 149 7.28 35.69 -9.31
CA LYS A 149 6.66 35.07 -10.49
C LYS A 149 5.37 34.35 -10.07
N PHE A 150 4.32 34.53 -10.86
CA PHE A 150 3.04 33.88 -10.59
C PHE A 150 3.15 32.35 -10.64
N ASP A 151 2.67 31.67 -9.60
CA ASP A 151 2.60 30.19 -9.54
C ASP A 151 1.14 29.72 -9.38
N PRO A 152 0.53 29.09 -10.40
CA PRO A 152 -0.84 28.60 -10.36
C PRO A 152 -1.13 27.55 -9.28
N ASN A 153 -0.11 26.84 -8.76
CA ASN A 153 -0.32 25.81 -7.75
C ASN A 153 -0.61 26.41 -6.36
N THR A 154 -0.14 27.63 -6.13
CA THR A 154 -0.08 28.26 -4.80
C THR A 154 -0.81 29.60 -4.77
N GLN A 155 -1.06 30.19 -5.94
CA GLN A 155 -1.69 31.48 -6.13
C GLN A 155 -2.87 31.39 -7.10
N GLN A 156 -3.89 32.21 -6.83
CA GLN A 156 -5.09 32.36 -7.64
C GLN A 156 -5.14 33.79 -8.17
N ALA A 157 -4.97 33.96 -9.48
CA ALA A 157 -5.11 35.25 -10.15
C ALA A 157 -6.59 35.65 -10.22
N VAL A 158 -6.95 36.75 -9.57
CA VAL A 158 -8.34 37.27 -9.57
C VAL A 158 -8.49 38.46 -10.52
N GLN A 159 -7.43 39.24 -10.70
CA GLN A 159 -7.41 40.40 -11.59
C GLN A 159 -6.08 40.47 -12.34
N THR A 160 -6.08 41.16 -13.47
CA THR A 160 -4.88 41.44 -14.26
C THR A 160 -4.71 42.94 -14.45
N VAL A 161 -3.48 43.43 -14.34
CA VAL A 161 -3.10 44.82 -14.59
C VAL A 161 -2.06 44.86 -15.71
N ALA A 162 -1.93 46.01 -16.39
CA ALA A 162 -0.90 46.18 -17.40
C ALA A 162 0.49 46.12 -16.74
N ALA A 163 1.43 45.41 -17.37
CA ALA A 163 2.82 45.39 -16.92
C ALA A 163 3.44 46.79 -16.90
N ASP A 164 4.21 47.09 -15.86
CA ASP A 164 4.96 48.33 -15.68
C ASP A 164 6.43 48.02 -15.35
N ASP A 165 7.27 49.05 -15.24
CA ASP A 165 8.69 48.88 -14.93
C ASP A 165 8.92 48.25 -13.53
N GLN A 166 7.92 48.26 -12.65
CA GLN A 166 7.97 47.69 -11.31
C GLN A 166 7.49 46.22 -11.26
N HIS A 167 6.59 45.83 -12.17
CA HIS A 167 5.93 44.53 -12.24
C HIS A 167 6.00 43.99 -13.69
N PRO A 168 7.03 43.19 -14.00
CA PRO A 168 7.16 42.53 -15.30
C PRO A 168 5.96 41.64 -15.63
N ALA A 169 5.77 41.33 -16.91
CA ALA A 169 4.75 40.36 -17.32
C ALA A 169 4.89 39.01 -16.58
N ASP A 170 3.76 38.42 -16.21
CA ASP A 170 3.64 37.17 -15.44
C ASP A 170 4.16 37.25 -13.98
N THR A 171 4.22 38.45 -13.40
CA THR A 171 4.54 38.65 -11.98
C THR A 171 3.32 39.09 -11.17
N VAL A 172 3.37 38.84 -9.87
CA VAL A 172 2.32 39.27 -8.94
C VAL A 172 2.50 40.76 -8.62
N ALA A 173 1.56 41.58 -9.10
CA ALA A 173 1.51 43.01 -8.84
C ALA A 173 1.03 43.32 -7.41
N GLN A 174 0.04 42.60 -6.91
CA GLN A 174 -0.50 42.82 -5.57
C GLN A 174 -1.12 41.55 -5.00
N VAL A 175 -0.92 41.31 -3.70
CA VAL A 175 -1.64 40.27 -2.95
C VAL A 175 -2.86 40.90 -2.29
N LEU A 176 -4.05 40.47 -2.68
CA LEU A 176 -5.33 40.93 -2.10
C LEU A 176 -5.70 40.17 -0.83
N GLN A 177 -5.34 38.88 -0.80
CA GLN A 177 -5.54 38.01 0.36
C GLN A 177 -4.40 37.01 0.44
N LYS A 178 -3.72 36.95 1.58
CA LYS A 178 -2.59 36.04 1.78
C LYS A 178 -3.03 34.58 1.68
N GLY A 179 -2.22 33.77 1.02
CA GLY A 179 -2.34 32.32 1.03
C GLY A 179 -1.68 31.74 2.27
N TYR A 180 -1.96 30.47 2.59
CA TYR A 180 -1.30 29.78 3.68
C TYR A 180 -0.98 28.32 3.32
N TYR A 181 0.19 27.85 3.74
CA TYR A 181 0.56 26.44 3.77
C TYR A 181 0.25 25.86 5.15
N LEU A 182 -0.03 24.56 5.19
CA LEU A 182 0.12 23.71 6.36
C LEU A 182 1.21 22.70 6.05
N LYS A 183 2.40 22.95 6.59
CA LYS A 183 3.62 22.19 6.32
C LYS A 183 3.93 22.24 4.81
N ASP A 184 3.63 21.17 4.10
CA ASP A 184 3.87 20.94 2.67
C ASP A 184 2.60 21.05 1.81
N ARG A 185 1.42 21.30 2.40
CA ARG A 185 0.15 21.37 1.68
C ARG A 185 -0.42 22.77 1.66
N VAL A 186 -0.92 23.23 0.51
CA VAL A 186 -1.66 24.50 0.41
C VAL A 186 -3.01 24.38 1.15
N LEU A 187 -3.23 25.22 2.16
CA LEU A 187 -4.54 25.32 2.85
C LEU A 187 -5.51 26.20 2.08
N ARG A 188 -5.00 27.35 1.62
CA ARG A 188 -5.72 28.36 0.86
C ARG A 188 -4.71 29.05 -0.07
N PRO A 189 -4.99 29.13 -1.38
CA PRO A 189 -4.13 29.86 -2.31
C PRO A 189 -4.16 31.36 -2.00
N ALA A 190 -3.08 32.06 -2.34
CA ALA A 190 -3.07 33.53 -2.25
C ALA A 190 -3.91 34.13 -3.38
N MET A 191 -4.80 35.07 -3.08
CA MET A 191 -5.51 35.81 -4.14
C MET A 191 -4.66 36.99 -4.58
N VAL A 192 -4.28 36.98 -5.85
CA VAL A 192 -3.30 37.92 -6.39
C VAL A 192 -3.82 38.64 -7.64
N VAL A 193 -3.27 39.81 -7.86
CA VAL A 193 -3.35 40.58 -9.10
C VAL A 193 -2.07 40.33 -9.88
N VAL A 194 -2.18 39.92 -11.14
CA VAL A 194 -1.02 39.58 -11.98
C VAL A 194 -0.80 40.65 -13.05
N ALA A 195 0.44 41.03 -13.28
CA ALA A 195 0.83 41.92 -14.37
C ALA A 195 0.88 41.14 -15.70
N LYS A 196 0.24 41.67 -16.74
CA LYS A 196 0.18 41.07 -18.08
C LYS A 196 0.59 42.07 -19.16
#